data_AF-A0A9D7Q5G5-F1
#
_entry.id   AF-A0A9D7Q5G5-F1
#
_cell.length_a   1.000
_cell.length_b   1.000
_cell.length_c   1.000
_cell.angle_alpha   90.00
_cell.angle_beta   90.00
_cell.angle_gamma   90.00
#
_symmetry.space_group_name_H-M   'P 1'
#
loop_
_entity.id
_entity.type
_entity.pdbx_description
1 polymer ?
#
loop_
_entity_poly.entity_id
_entity_poly.type
_entity_poly.pdbx_seq_one_letter_code
_entity_poly.pdbx_strand_id
1 'polypeptide(L)'
;MKKRELKKRVNHSISAAIDYVLLTADSKKVEAKTEKLLAIYEEMIKDINDSKLLKKEKSMKAHFNNLKTDFNKKINKVFESL
;
A
#
# COMPACT_ATOMS: atom_id res chain seq x y z
N MET A 1 3.19 7.71 -14.53
CA MET A 1 3.52 7.78 -13.09
C MET A 1 4.89 7.14 -12.91
N LYS A 2 5.83 7.86 -12.32
CA LYS A 2 7.19 7.36 -12.10
C LYS A 2 7.25 6.53 -10.82
N LYS A 3 8.20 5.58 -10.75
CA LYS A 3 8.45 4.72 -9.57
C LYS A 3 8.54 5.51 -8.26
N ARG A 4 9.26 6.64 -8.27
CA ARG A 4 9.42 7.53 -7.10
C ARG A 4 8.09 8.11 -6.62
N GLU A 5 7.21 8.50 -7.54
CA GLU A 5 5.89 9.06 -7.20
C GLU A 5 5.00 7.99 -6.58
N LEU A 6 5.04 6.77 -7.12
CA LEU A 6 4.25 5.65 -6.59
C LEU A 6 4.68 5.30 -5.17
N LYS A 7 5.99 5.22 -4.89
CA LYS A 7 6.49 5.00 -3.52
C LYS A 7 6.04 6.08 -2.54
N LYS A 8 6.11 7.36 -2.95
CA LYS A 8 5.62 8.47 -2.11
C LYS A 8 4.14 8.33 -1.79
N ARG A 9 3.32 7.96 -2.78
CA ARG A 9 1.88 7.74 -2.58
C ARG A 9 1.61 6.57 -1.63
N VAL A 10 2.29 5.44 -1.82
CA VAL A 10 2.16 4.27 -0.92
C VAL A 10 2.51 4.66 0.51
N ASN A 11 3.64 5.34 0.72
CA ASN A 11 4.05 5.81 2.05
C ASN A 11 2.98 6.72 2.67
N HIS A 12 2.54 7.74 1.94
CA HIS A 12 1.53 8.68 2.43
C HIS A 12 0.19 7.99 2.79
N SER A 13 -0.28 7.08 1.93
CA SER A 13 -1.51 6.34 2.17
C SER A 13 -1.41 5.39 3.37
N ILE A 14 -0.26 4.75 3.58
CA ILE A 14 -0.05 3.90 4.76
C ILE A 14 0.03 4.74 6.03
N SER A 15 0.77 5.85 6.03
CA SER A 15 0.80 6.75 7.18
C SER A 15 -0.59 7.24 7.56
N ALA A 16 -1.38 7.73 6.59
CA ALA A 16 -2.75 8.17 6.84
C ALA A 16 -3.66 7.03 7.35
N ALA A 17 -3.48 5.81 6.85
CA ALA A 17 -4.21 4.64 7.32
C ALA A 17 -3.84 4.26 8.76
N ILE A 18 -2.56 4.33 9.12
CA ILE A 18 -2.07 4.08 10.49
C ILE A 18 -2.61 5.15 11.44
N ASP A 19 -2.53 6.43 11.07
CA ASP A 19 -3.10 7.52 11.87
C ASP A 19 -4.60 7.30 12.12
N TYR A 20 -5.34 6.90 11.09
CA TYR A 20 -6.76 6.58 11.24
C TYR A 20 -6.99 5.39 12.19
N VAL A 21 -6.22 4.30 12.08
CA VAL A 21 -6.31 3.16 13.01
C VAL A 21 -6.03 3.61 14.44
N LEU A 22 -4.97 4.40 14.67
CA LEU A 22 -4.59 4.89 16.00
C LEU A 22 -5.68 5.77 16.62
N LEU A 23 -6.40 6.54 15.81
CA LEU A 23 -7.44 7.45 16.29
C LEU A 23 -8.83 6.80 16.45
N THR A 24 -9.11 5.71 15.73
CA THR A 24 -10.49 5.19 15.60
C THR A 24 -10.68 3.73 16.00
N ALA A 25 -9.63 2.92 16.00
CA ALA A 25 -9.75 1.51 16.36
C ALA A 25 -9.68 1.32 17.88
N ASP A 26 -10.37 0.29 18.37
CA ASP A 26 -10.19 -0.18 19.75
C ASP A 26 -8.71 -0.48 20.01
N SER A 27 -8.21 -0.12 21.19
CA SER A 27 -6.81 -0.33 21.59
C SER A 27 -6.32 -1.76 21.36
N LYS A 28 -7.20 -2.75 21.55
CA LYS A 28 -6.92 -4.19 21.32
C LYS A 28 -6.73 -4.57 19.85
N LYS A 29 -7.20 -3.76 18.90
CA LYS A 29 -7.13 -4.00 17.45
C LYS A 29 -6.09 -3.10 16.77
N VAL A 30 -5.62 -2.03 17.42
CA VAL A 30 -4.66 -1.05 16.87
C VAL A 30 -3.37 -1.72 16.41
N GLU A 31 -2.75 -2.53 17.28
CA GLU A 31 -1.47 -3.18 16.99
C GLU A 31 -1.60 -4.12 15.78
N ALA A 32 -2.54 -5.06 15.81
CA ALA A 32 -2.77 -6.02 14.73
C ALA A 32 -3.13 -5.35 13.39
N LYS A 33 -3.86 -4.22 13.39
CA LYS A 33 -4.18 -3.47 12.17
C LYS A 33 -2.97 -2.70 11.66
N THR A 34 -2.17 -2.12 12.55
CA THR A 34 -0.94 -1.41 12.20
C THR A 34 0.09 -2.36 11.58
N GLU A 35 0.28 -3.54 12.16
CA GLU A 35 1.16 -4.59 11.59
C GLU A 35 0.70 -5.01 10.19
N LYS A 36 -0.61 -5.21 9.97
CA LYS A 36 -1.15 -5.51 8.64
C LYS A 36 -0.86 -4.40 7.63
N LEU A 37 -1.01 -3.13 8.04
CA LEU A 37 -0.69 -1.99 7.17
C LEU A 37 0.81 -1.92 6.85
N LEU A 38 1.69 -2.18 7.82
CA LEU A 38 3.13 -2.25 7.59
C LEU A 38 3.52 -3.41 6.66
N ALA A 39 2.89 -4.58 6.80
CA ALA A 39 3.11 -5.69 5.88
C ALA A 39 2.68 -5.35 4.44
N ILE A 40 1.54 -4.66 4.27
CA ILE A 40 1.09 -4.17 2.95
C ILE A 40 2.09 -3.18 2.38
N TYR A 41 2.65 -2.29 3.20
CA TYR A 41 3.70 -1.36 2.78
C TYR A 41 4.92 -2.08 2.24
N GLU A 42 5.47 -3.04 3.00
CA GLU A 42 6.68 -3.76 2.62
C GLU A 42 6.50 -4.54 1.32
N GLU A 43 5.39 -5.28 1.20
CA GLU A 43 5.03 -6.02 -0.01
C GLU A 43 4.93 -5.08 -1.23
N MET A 44 4.24 -3.96 -1.07
CA MET A 44 4.04 -3.00 -2.15
C MET A 44 5.35 -2.33 -2.58
N ILE A 45 6.24 -2.01 -1.64
CA ILE A 45 7.57 -1.46 -1.95
C ILE A 45 8.44 -2.49 -2.69
N LYS A 46 8.34 -3.77 -2.30
CA LYS A 46 9.01 -4.88 -3.00
C LYS A 46 8.52 -5.00 -4.44
N ASP A 47 7.21 -5.02 -4.67
CA ASP A 47 6.64 -5.13 -6.02
C ASP A 47 7.02 -3.95 -6.92
N ILE A 48 7.01 -2.74 -6.36
CA ILE A 48 7.50 -1.54 -7.05
C ILE A 48 8.99 -1.66 -7.37
N ASN A 49 9.76 -2.32 -6.52
CA ASN A 49 11.18 -2.54 -6.74
C ASN A 49 11.47 -3.56 -7.84
N ASP A 50 10.70 -4.65 -7.87
CA ASP A 50 10.80 -5.76 -8.83
C ASP A 50 10.36 -5.37 -10.25
N SER A 51 9.65 -4.24 -10.40
CA SER A 51 9.31 -3.64 -11.69
C SER A 51 10.51 -3.32 -12.60
N LYS A 52 11.75 -3.43 -12.13
CA LYS A 52 12.99 -3.34 -12.94
C LYS A 52 13.02 -4.36 -14.09
N LEU A 53 12.25 -5.44 -14.00
CA LEU A 53 12.19 -6.50 -15.02
C LEU A 53 11.32 -6.14 -16.25
N LEU A 54 10.53 -5.06 -16.19
CA LEU A 54 9.61 -4.66 -17.26
C LEU A 54 10.30 -3.75 -18.28
N LYS A 55 10.64 -4.29 -19.45
CA LYS A 55 11.40 -3.59 -20.52
C LYS A 55 10.59 -2.54 -21.32
N LYS A 56 9.25 -2.47 -21.19
CA LYS A 56 8.40 -1.57 -22.00
C LYS A 56 7.63 -0.55 -21.14
N GLU A 57 7.56 0.69 -21.60
CA GLU A 57 6.89 1.78 -20.88
C GLU A 57 5.37 1.56 -20.74
N LYS A 58 4.69 1.08 -21.79
CA LYS A 58 3.27 0.67 -21.72
C LYS A 58 3.04 -0.42 -20.67
N SER A 59 3.96 -1.39 -20.53
CA SER A 59 3.84 -2.43 -19.50
C SER A 59 4.10 -1.89 -18.09
N MET A 60 5.00 -0.91 -17.93
CA MET A 60 5.23 -0.28 -16.62
C MET A 60 4.02 0.53 -16.14
N LYS A 61 3.37 1.30 -17.03
CA LYS A 61 2.19 2.09 -16.65
C LYS A 61 1.02 1.18 -16.24
N ALA A 62 0.76 0.13 -17.00
CA ALA A 62 -0.27 -0.87 -16.67
C ALA A 62 0.06 -1.58 -15.35
N HIS A 63 1.31 -2.01 -15.17
CA HIS A 63 1.77 -2.64 -13.93
C HIS A 63 1.58 -1.73 -12.70
N PHE A 64 1.98 -0.46 -12.77
CA PHE A 64 1.77 0.49 -11.67
C PHE A 64 0.30 0.79 -11.37
N ASN A 65 -0.56 0.78 -12.38
CA ASN A 65 -2.00 0.92 -12.17
C ASN A 65 -2.59 -0.32 -11.47
N ASN A 66 -2.16 -1.52 -11.85
CA ASN A 66 -2.56 -2.76 -11.20
C ASN A 66 -2.10 -2.78 -9.74
N LEU A 67 -0.84 -2.45 -9.48
CA LEU A 67 -0.31 -2.36 -8.13
C LEU A 67 -1.07 -1.33 -7.27
N LYS A 68 -1.41 -0.16 -7.83
CA LYS A 68 -2.26 0.82 -7.12
C LYS A 68 -3.63 0.23 -6.75
N THR A 69 -4.23 -0.51 -7.67
CA THR A 69 -5.55 -1.11 -7.48
C THR A 69 -5.51 -2.20 -6.40
N ASP A 70 -4.48 -3.05 -6.44
CA ASP A 70 -4.25 -4.08 -5.43
C ASP A 70 -3.99 -3.48 -4.05
N PHE A 71 -3.12 -2.47 -3.98
CA PHE A 71 -2.84 -1.71 -2.76
C PHE A 71 -4.11 -1.14 -2.13
N ASN A 72 -4.97 -0.47 -2.91
CA ASN A 72 -6.22 0.08 -2.41
C ASN A 72 -7.16 -1.02 -1.88
N LYS A 73 -7.24 -2.17 -2.57
CA LYS A 73 -8.04 -3.31 -2.11
C LYS A 73 -7.51 -3.88 -0.78
N LYS A 74 -6.19 -4.01 -0.64
CA LYS A 74 -5.55 -4.49 0.59
C LYS A 74 -5.80 -3.57 1.77
N ILE A 75 -5.68 -2.26 1.57
CA ILE A 75 -6.02 -1.26 2.61
C ILE A 75 -7.50 -1.36 3.00
N ASN A 76 -8.41 -1.39 2.03
CA ASN A 76 -9.84 -1.47 2.31
C ASN A 76 -10.19 -2.73 3.12
N LYS A 77 -9.56 -3.88 2.84
CA LYS A 77 -9.76 -5.11 3.62
C LYS A 77 -9.34 -4.98 5.09
N VAL A 78 -8.33 -4.16 5.42
CA VAL A 78 -7.96 -3.89 6.82
C VAL A 78 -9.10 -3.14 7.54
N PHE A 79 -9.81 -2.28 6.82
CA PHE A 79 -10.91 -1.48 7.35
C PHE A 79 -12.27 -2.16 7.31
N GLU A 80 -12.55 -3.02 6.33
CA GLU A 80 -13.77 -3.84 6.26
C GLU A 80 -13.85 -4.90 7.38
N SER A 81 -12.73 -5.16 8.07
CA SER A 81 -12.68 -5.98 9.29
C SER A 81 -12.92 -5.19 10.59
N LEU A 82 -13.51 -3.99 10.50
CA LEU A 82 -14.01 -3.23 11.66
C LEU A 82 -15.35 -3.80 12.12
#